data_AF-A0A0F6Z6Z6-F1
#
_entry.id   AF-A0A0F6Z6Z6-F1
#
_cell.length_a   1.000
_cell.length_b   1.000
_cell.length_c   1.000
_cell.angle_alpha   90.00
_cell.angle_beta   90.00
_cell.angle_gamma   90.00
#
_symmetry.space_group_name_H-M   'P 1'
#
loop_
_entity.id
_entity.type
_entity.pdbx_description
1 polymer ?
#
loop_
_entity_poly.entity_id
_entity_poly.type
_entity_poly.pdbx_seq_one_letter_code
_entity_poly.pdbx_strand_id
1 'polypeptide(L)'
;MTLHIVTGSPGCGKSTWMRNTAKPGDIQIGSDELTNALTGQQESKHHHTTTAKKISKAAREAAIQEAIKHRNQVDVWVLISNLTDSQAAQWRRHGARFIVIDPGYDLAMQRCRAHRPGYKHRLVDSWYDRRSEWPRDAEIIDPGELDSPGQYSAPPAKDKVKRGSVAVHVVTGPPAAGKSTYVRDRRQSGDVTIDYDTIANELSGLEPANHGHTQHIKQITKKARQAAIDAAISMDGDHTVWIIHSSPSPTLLQYYKSIGAVIDEVDPGKDVVMRRVKAERPASMLKVAAAWYANKTPQVPQAQATTTERGYGWSHQQKRESLLRAHTDGSPCWWCGLPMHKDKAKNWDQKALARDHLEADGAKNRSKADQLLHFTCNSQRQDGRNDHIRPAITGRHPSEPLDTSTVSGSGFSFGGVSFCT
;
A
#
# COMPACT_ATOMS: atom_id res chain seq x y z
N MET A 1 11.62 16.99 -2.50
CA MET A 1 10.56 16.01 -2.76
C MET A 1 9.79 16.51 -3.95
N THR A 2 9.96 15.81 -5.06
CA THR A 2 9.65 16.29 -6.40
C THR A 2 8.99 15.18 -7.21
N LEU A 3 8.03 15.55 -8.05
CA LEU A 3 7.43 14.64 -9.04
C LEU A 3 8.20 14.77 -10.36
N HIS A 4 8.90 13.72 -10.76
CA HIS A 4 9.71 13.64 -11.97
C HIS A 4 8.97 12.86 -13.06
N ILE A 5 8.74 13.50 -14.20
CA ILE A 5 8.19 12.87 -15.39
C ILE A 5 9.31 12.65 -16.40
N VAL A 6 9.69 11.38 -16.57
CA VAL A 6 10.82 10.98 -17.40
C VAL A 6 10.31 10.44 -18.75
N THR A 7 10.71 11.09 -19.83
CA THR A 7 10.38 10.70 -21.22
C THR A 7 11.66 10.53 -22.05
N GLY A 8 11.56 10.04 -23.28
CA GLY A 8 12.70 9.63 -24.09
C GLY A 8 12.32 8.60 -25.17
N SER A 9 13.09 8.51 -26.25
CA SER A 9 12.89 7.50 -27.30
C SER A 9 12.99 6.06 -26.78
N PRO A 10 12.46 5.05 -27.49
CA PRO A 10 12.81 3.66 -27.23
C PRO A 10 14.33 3.47 -27.39
N GLY A 11 14.94 2.65 -26.52
CA GLY A 11 16.39 2.42 -26.53
C GLY A 11 17.24 3.52 -25.88
N CYS A 12 16.69 4.68 -25.51
CA CYS A 12 17.50 5.76 -24.92
C CYS A 12 18.01 5.49 -23.50
N GLY A 13 17.47 4.51 -22.77
CA GLY A 13 17.93 4.15 -21.42
C GLY A 13 17.15 4.72 -20.24
N LYS A 14 15.95 5.30 -20.45
CA LYS A 14 15.07 5.86 -19.39
C LYS A 14 15.04 5.06 -18.08
N SER A 15 14.77 3.76 -18.16
CA SER A 15 14.59 2.89 -16.99
C SER A 15 15.89 2.69 -16.23
N THR A 16 16.98 2.39 -16.94
CA THR A 16 18.34 2.31 -16.40
C THR A 16 18.76 3.62 -15.74
N TRP A 17 18.58 4.75 -16.42
CA TRP A 17 18.91 6.07 -15.89
C TRP A 17 18.09 6.41 -14.62
N MET A 18 16.78 6.15 -14.64
CA MET A 18 15.91 6.38 -13.49
C MET A 18 16.35 5.54 -12.29
N ARG A 19 16.64 4.24 -12.47
CA ARG A 19 17.10 3.35 -11.40
C ARG A 19 18.43 3.80 -10.78
N ASN A 20 19.35 4.29 -11.62
CA ASN A 20 20.66 4.77 -11.16
C ASN A 20 20.59 6.16 -10.49
N THR A 21 19.49 6.92 -10.70
CA THR A 21 19.32 8.29 -10.20
C THR A 21 18.40 8.36 -8.97
N ALA A 22 17.37 7.53 -8.92
CA ALA A 22 16.41 7.49 -7.81
C ALA A 22 17.06 6.94 -6.53
N LYS A 23 16.70 7.52 -5.39
CA LYS A 23 17.27 7.18 -4.08
C LYS A 23 16.55 5.99 -3.46
N PRO A 24 17.19 5.24 -2.54
CA PRO A 24 16.52 4.23 -1.75
C PRO A 24 15.31 4.80 -0.99
N GLY A 25 14.11 4.32 -1.31
CA GLY A 25 12.85 4.77 -0.71
C GLY A 25 12.05 5.75 -1.57
N ASP A 26 12.59 6.25 -2.68
CA ASP A 26 11.82 6.94 -3.71
C ASP A 26 10.78 6.00 -4.35
N ILE A 27 9.76 6.58 -4.99
CA ILE A 27 8.73 5.82 -5.70
C ILE A 27 9.08 5.80 -7.19
N GLN A 28 9.17 4.62 -7.80
CA GLN A 28 9.45 4.45 -9.24
C GLN A 28 8.24 3.80 -9.93
N ILE A 29 7.75 4.38 -11.02
CA ILE A 29 6.55 3.89 -11.74
C ILE A 29 6.81 3.81 -13.24
N GLY A 30 7.19 2.61 -13.69
CA GLY A 30 7.35 2.23 -15.08
C GLY A 30 6.12 1.52 -15.66
N SER A 31 5.94 1.54 -16.99
CA SER A 31 4.84 0.82 -17.66
C SER A 31 5.26 -0.55 -18.18
N ASP A 32 6.45 -0.66 -18.75
CA ASP A 32 6.98 -1.94 -19.21
C ASP A 32 7.41 -2.75 -17.98
N GLU A 33 7.95 -2.07 -16.98
CA GLU A 33 8.48 -2.59 -15.73
C GLU A 33 7.39 -3.19 -14.84
N LEU A 34 6.27 -2.47 -14.62
CA LEU A 34 5.08 -3.06 -13.97
C LEU A 34 4.49 -4.22 -14.79
N THR A 35 4.60 -4.22 -16.12
CA THR A 35 4.13 -5.35 -16.95
C THR A 35 5.07 -6.56 -16.84
N ASN A 36 6.38 -6.32 -16.73
CA ASN A 36 7.39 -7.35 -16.44
C ASN A 36 7.15 -7.96 -15.06
N ALA A 37 6.95 -7.14 -14.02
CA ALA A 37 6.59 -7.57 -12.68
C ALA A 37 5.32 -8.45 -12.68
N LEU A 38 4.26 -8.03 -13.38
CA LEU A 38 2.99 -8.74 -13.47
C LEU A 38 3.00 -9.99 -14.37
N THR A 39 3.97 -10.15 -15.26
CA THR A 39 4.10 -11.36 -16.12
C THR A 39 5.28 -12.24 -15.72
N GLY A 40 6.13 -11.74 -14.81
CA GLY A 40 7.53 -12.16 -14.60
C GLY A 40 8.28 -12.44 -15.90
N GLN A 41 8.01 -11.72 -16.98
CA GLN A 41 8.89 -11.69 -18.14
C GLN A 41 10.12 -10.83 -17.80
N GLN A 42 11.30 -11.27 -18.20
CA GLN A 42 12.49 -10.42 -18.12
C GLN A 42 12.44 -9.32 -19.20
N GLU A 43 13.15 -8.23 -18.93
CA GLU A 43 12.98 -6.93 -19.60
C GLU A 43 13.20 -6.93 -21.12
N SER A 44 13.87 -7.96 -21.65
CA SER A 44 14.18 -8.11 -23.08
C SER A 44 12.97 -8.44 -23.97
N LYS A 45 11.78 -8.72 -23.41
CA LYS A 45 10.57 -9.06 -24.18
C LYS A 45 9.45 -8.01 -24.04
N HIS A 46 9.56 -6.89 -24.77
CA HIS A 46 8.50 -5.86 -24.90
C HIS A 46 7.19 -6.33 -25.59
N HIS A 47 7.00 -7.65 -25.79
CA HIS A 47 5.86 -8.27 -26.45
C HIS A 47 4.87 -8.87 -25.43
N HIS A 48 4.30 -8.01 -24.58
CA HIS A 48 3.22 -8.42 -23.66
C HIS A 48 1.87 -8.56 -24.37
N THR A 49 1.03 -9.47 -23.87
CA THR A 49 -0.35 -9.66 -24.34
C THR A 49 -1.19 -8.40 -24.08
N THR A 50 -2.25 -8.20 -24.89
CA THR A 50 -3.21 -7.10 -24.67
C THR A 50 -3.81 -7.15 -23.27
N THR A 51 -4.03 -8.34 -22.73
CA THR A 51 -4.49 -8.61 -21.37
C THR A 51 -3.52 -8.10 -20.31
N ALA A 52 -2.25 -8.53 -20.35
CA ALA A 52 -1.24 -8.06 -19.42
C ALA A 52 -1.08 -6.54 -19.46
N LYS A 53 -1.17 -5.92 -20.65
CA LYS A 53 -1.13 -4.46 -20.82
C LYS A 53 -2.33 -3.74 -20.20
N LYS A 54 -3.54 -4.29 -20.31
CA LYS A 54 -4.75 -3.72 -19.67
C LYS A 54 -4.65 -3.76 -18.14
N ILE A 55 -4.27 -4.91 -17.59
CA ILE A 55 -4.12 -5.11 -16.14
C ILE A 55 -2.99 -4.25 -15.57
N SER A 56 -1.83 -4.22 -16.25
CA SER A 56 -0.70 -3.34 -15.90
C SER A 56 -1.07 -1.85 -15.97
N LYS A 57 -1.84 -1.43 -16.98
CA LYS A 57 -2.35 -0.05 -17.05
C LYS A 57 -3.19 0.31 -15.83
N ALA A 58 -4.14 -0.53 -15.43
CA ALA A 58 -4.96 -0.28 -14.24
C ALA A 58 -4.13 -0.21 -12.95
N ALA A 59 -3.17 -1.13 -12.79
CA ALA A 59 -2.22 -1.13 -11.67
C ALA A 59 -1.39 0.16 -11.63
N ARG A 60 -0.86 0.59 -12.78
CA ARG A 60 -0.05 1.81 -12.95
C ARG A 60 -0.85 3.09 -12.68
N GLU A 61 -2.10 3.17 -13.15
CA GLU A 61 -2.98 4.31 -12.89
C GLU A 61 -3.29 4.44 -11.39
N ALA A 62 -3.63 3.33 -10.72
CA ALA A 62 -3.84 3.32 -9.28
C ALA A 62 -2.56 3.64 -8.48
N ALA A 63 -1.39 3.16 -8.94
CA ALA A 63 -0.10 3.49 -8.34
C ALA A 63 0.20 5.00 -8.44
N ILE A 64 0.02 5.59 -9.62
CA ILE A 64 0.23 7.04 -9.85
C ILE A 64 -0.68 7.87 -8.96
N GLN A 65 -1.98 7.55 -8.91
CA GLN A 65 -2.96 8.32 -8.13
C GLN A 65 -2.68 8.27 -6.62
N GLU A 66 -2.11 7.17 -6.11
CA GLU A 66 -1.66 7.11 -4.73
C GLU A 66 -0.32 7.84 -4.53
N ALA A 67 0.67 7.62 -5.41
CA ALA A 67 2.00 8.21 -5.32
C ALA A 67 2.00 9.75 -5.36
N ILE A 68 1.12 10.38 -6.15
CA ILE A 68 0.96 11.85 -6.20
C ILE A 68 0.63 12.43 -4.81
N LYS A 69 -0.03 11.67 -3.91
CA LYS A 69 -0.32 12.13 -2.54
C LYS A 69 0.94 12.23 -1.67
N HIS A 70 1.95 11.41 -1.98
CA HIS A 70 3.21 11.31 -1.24
C HIS A 70 4.32 12.20 -1.82
N ARG A 71 4.08 12.92 -2.93
CA ARG A 71 5.08 13.75 -3.65
C ARG A 71 5.75 14.86 -2.83
N ASN A 72 5.16 15.25 -1.70
CA ASN A 72 5.74 16.23 -0.77
C ASN A 72 6.66 15.58 0.29
N GLN A 73 6.65 14.24 0.40
CA GLN A 73 7.35 13.45 1.41
C GLN A 73 8.52 12.64 0.85
N VAL A 74 8.42 12.21 -0.41
CA VAL A 74 9.45 11.45 -1.14
C VAL A 74 9.48 11.88 -2.61
N ASP A 75 10.60 11.66 -3.30
CA ASP A 75 10.68 11.88 -4.74
C ASP A 75 9.88 10.77 -5.47
N VAL A 76 9.15 11.15 -6.52
CA VAL A 76 8.25 10.28 -7.29
C VAL A 76 8.64 10.33 -8.76
N TRP A 77 9.04 9.19 -9.31
CA TRP A 77 9.54 9.06 -10.68
C TRP A 77 8.53 8.28 -11.53
N VAL A 78 8.03 8.89 -12.61
CA VAL A 78 7.06 8.26 -13.52
C VAL A 78 7.63 8.24 -14.94
N LEU A 79 7.82 7.04 -15.49
CA LEU A 79 8.21 6.87 -16.89
C LEU A 79 7.00 7.05 -17.81
N ILE A 80 7.13 7.90 -18.83
CA ILE A 80 6.11 8.13 -19.86
C ILE A 80 6.78 8.11 -21.23
N SER A 81 6.66 7.00 -21.97
CA SER A 81 7.33 6.81 -23.26
C SER A 81 6.81 7.69 -24.40
N ASN A 82 5.60 8.25 -24.28
CA ASN A 82 5.04 9.22 -25.22
C ASN A 82 4.18 10.20 -24.45
N LEU A 83 4.77 11.32 -24.04
CA LEU A 83 4.12 12.39 -23.31
C LEU A 83 3.47 13.35 -24.31
N THR A 84 2.16 13.56 -24.22
CA THR A 84 1.45 14.58 -25.03
C THR A 84 1.34 15.90 -24.27
N ASP A 85 1.13 17.02 -24.98
CA ASP A 85 0.94 18.34 -24.35
C ASP A 85 -0.18 18.37 -23.31
N SER A 86 -1.30 17.69 -23.59
CA SER A 86 -2.43 17.56 -22.65
C SER A 86 -2.01 16.83 -21.36
N GLN A 87 -1.22 15.77 -21.48
CA GLN A 87 -0.64 15.08 -20.32
C GLN A 87 0.38 15.98 -19.60
N ALA A 88 1.27 16.66 -20.32
CA ALA A 88 2.24 17.58 -19.73
C ALA A 88 1.54 18.70 -18.92
N ALA A 89 0.47 19.28 -19.46
CA ALA A 89 -0.36 20.25 -18.73
C ALA A 89 -1.00 19.65 -17.47
N GLN A 90 -1.49 18.41 -17.51
CA GLN A 90 -1.98 17.71 -16.32
C GLN A 90 -0.88 17.53 -15.27
N TRP A 91 0.32 17.10 -15.66
CA TRP A 91 1.44 16.91 -14.75
C TRP A 91 1.98 18.22 -14.16
N ARG A 92 2.00 19.32 -14.93
CA ARG A 92 2.34 20.66 -14.41
C ARG A 92 1.43 21.09 -13.25
N ARG A 93 0.12 20.78 -13.31
CA ARG A 93 -0.82 21.04 -12.19
C ARG A 93 -0.49 20.27 -10.91
N HIS A 94 0.29 19.19 -10.98
CA HIS A 94 0.78 18.45 -9.82
C HIS A 94 2.18 18.91 -9.33
N GLY A 95 2.79 19.91 -9.98
CA GLY A 95 4.14 20.40 -9.67
C GLY A 95 5.26 19.54 -10.26
N ALA A 96 5.01 18.90 -11.41
CA ALA A 96 5.99 18.03 -12.03
C ALA A 96 7.17 18.77 -12.69
N ARG A 97 8.39 18.22 -12.54
CA ARG A 97 9.57 18.49 -13.36
C ARG A 97 9.63 17.48 -14.50
N PHE A 98 9.95 17.94 -15.70
CA PHE A 98 10.13 17.08 -16.88
C PHE A 98 11.60 16.79 -17.13
N ILE A 99 11.89 15.55 -17.52
CA ILE A 99 13.24 15.10 -17.87
C ILE A 99 13.13 14.32 -19.18
N VAL A 100 13.94 14.69 -20.17
CA VAL A 100 14.05 14.03 -21.47
C VAL A 100 15.39 13.31 -21.52
N ILE A 101 15.36 11.98 -21.69
CA ILE A 101 16.57 11.17 -21.89
C ILE A 101 16.82 11.04 -23.39
N ASP A 102 17.85 11.72 -23.90
CA ASP A 102 18.20 11.85 -25.31
C ASP A 102 19.71 11.62 -25.56
N PRO A 103 20.16 10.38 -25.85
CA PRO A 103 21.52 10.06 -26.28
C PRO A 103 21.75 10.31 -27.79
N GLY A 104 20.85 11.03 -28.45
CA GLY A 104 20.85 11.17 -29.91
C GLY A 104 20.22 9.98 -30.65
N TYR A 105 19.76 10.28 -31.87
CA TYR A 105 19.02 9.35 -32.73
C TYR A 105 19.80 8.06 -33.04
N ASP A 106 21.06 8.19 -33.46
CA ASP A 106 21.86 7.05 -33.91
C ASP A 106 22.13 6.04 -32.79
N LEU A 107 22.50 6.51 -31.60
CA LEU A 107 22.75 5.65 -30.43
C LEU A 107 21.45 5.00 -29.91
N ALA A 108 20.32 5.73 -29.90
CA ALA A 108 19.01 5.15 -29.58
C ALA A 108 18.60 4.05 -30.59
N MET A 109 18.83 4.29 -31.88
CA MET A 109 18.57 3.33 -32.96
C MET A 109 19.50 2.10 -32.87
N GLN A 110 20.80 2.30 -32.63
CA GLN A 110 21.78 1.24 -32.42
C GLN A 110 21.39 0.33 -31.26
N ARG A 111 21.07 0.91 -30.09
CA ARG A 111 20.60 0.17 -28.90
C ARG A 111 19.33 -0.62 -29.19
N CYS A 112 18.38 -0.05 -29.93
CA CYS A 112 17.18 -0.77 -30.34
C CYS A 112 17.49 -1.96 -31.26
N ARG A 113 18.38 -1.81 -32.25
CA ARG A 113 18.79 -2.90 -33.15
C ARG A 113 19.51 -4.02 -32.40
N ALA A 114 20.40 -3.68 -31.48
CA ALA A 114 21.20 -4.65 -30.72
C ALA A 114 20.39 -5.43 -29.67
N HIS A 115 19.42 -4.80 -29.00
CA HIS A 115 18.80 -5.36 -27.80
C HIS A 115 17.28 -5.57 -27.88
N ARG A 116 16.62 -5.26 -29.00
CA ARG A 116 15.15 -5.41 -29.15
C ARG A 116 14.76 -6.17 -30.43
N PRO A 117 14.78 -7.52 -30.41
CA PRO A 117 14.32 -8.34 -31.52
C PRO A 117 12.88 -7.99 -31.93
N GLY A 118 12.63 -7.80 -33.23
CA GLY A 118 11.31 -7.42 -33.76
C GLY A 118 10.91 -5.95 -33.53
N TYR A 119 11.82 -5.10 -33.06
CA TYR A 119 11.56 -3.68 -32.86
C TYR A 119 11.27 -2.92 -34.17
N LYS A 120 10.39 -1.92 -34.09
CA LYS A 120 9.95 -1.10 -35.24
C LYS A 120 10.69 0.24 -35.21
N HIS A 121 11.69 0.40 -36.09
CA HIS A 121 12.52 1.61 -36.24
C HIS A 121 11.71 2.91 -36.20
N ARG A 122 10.56 2.94 -36.89
CA ARG A 122 9.57 4.05 -36.91
C ARG A 122 9.16 4.64 -35.55
N LEU A 123 9.41 3.94 -34.44
CA LEU A 123 9.13 4.43 -33.09
C LEU A 123 10.28 5.27 -32.50
N VAL A 124 11.51 5.18 -33.02
CA VAL A 124 12.59 6.16 -32.80
C VAL A 124 12.30 7.37 -33.66
N ASP A 125 12.12 7.15 -34.97
CA ASP A 125 11.87 8.18 -35.99
C ASP A 125 10.74 9.12 -35.54
N SER A 126 9.54 8.58 -35.29
CA SER A 126 8.36 9.32 -34.82
C SER A 126 8.51 9.99 -33.43
N TRP A 127 9.56 9.68 -32.67
CA TRP A 127 9.88 10.40 -31.42
C TRP A 127 10.79 11.60 -31.67
N TYR A 128 11.77 11.48 -32.57
CA TYR A 128 12.66 12.57 -32.96
C TYR A 128 12.01 13.56 -33.94
N ASP A 129 11.12 13.09 -34.83
CA ASP A 129 10.29 13.96 -35.70
C ASP A 129 9.48 14.98 -34.88
N ARG A 130 9.11 14.59 -33.65
CA ARG A 130 8.32 15.39 -32.72
C ARG A 130 9.18 16.08 -31.66
N ARG A 131 10.46 16.33 -31.94
CA ARG A 131 11.38 17.07 -31.04
C ARG A 131 10.90 18.47 -30.68
N SER A 132 10.16 19.13 -31.58
CA SER A 132 9.51 20.41 -31.33
C SER A 132 8.32 20.35 -30.36
N GLU A 133 7.76 19.16 -30.11
CA GLU A 133 6.66 18.91 -29.16
C GLU A 133 7.16 18.54 -27.75
N TRP A 134 8.48 18.41 -27.52
CA TRP A 134 8.98 18.08 -26.19
C TRP A 134 8.73 19.25 -25.21
N PRO A 135 8.53 18.97 -23.90
CA PRO A 135 8.31 20.04 -22.93
C PRO A 135 9.50 21.01 -22.92
N ARG A 136 9.25 22.29 -23.22
CA ARG A 136 10.30 23.32 -23.32
C ARG A 136 11.02 23.61 -22.00
N ASP A 137 10.38 23.24 -20.91
CA ASP A 137 10.83 23.28 -19.52
C ASP A 137 11.49 21.96 -19.05
N ALA A 138 11.67 20.98 -19.95
CA ALA A 138 12.37 19.74 -19.63
C ALA A 138 13.89 19.94 -19.55
N GLU A 139 14.47 19.31 -18.53
CA GLU A 139 15.89 19.02 -18.50
C GLU A 139 16.21 17.93 -19.54
N ILE A 140 17.14 18.20 -20.45
CA ILE A 140 17.61 17.21 -21.42
C ILE A 140 18.88 16.57 -20.86
N ILE A 141 18.86 15.25 -20.68
CA ILE A 141 19.99 14.46 -20.22
C ILE A 141 20.43 13.55 -21.37
N ASP A 142 21.68 13.69 -21.79
CA ASP A 142 22.39 12.62 -22.48
C ASP A 142 22.89 11.62 -21.43
N PRO A 143 22.39 10.36 -21.42
CA PRO A 143 22.84 9.35 -20.47
C PRO A 143 24.20 8.74 -20.83
N GLY A 144 24.82 9.08 -21.97
CA GLY A 144 26.08 8.53 -22.43
C GLY A 144 26.04 7.02 -22.63
N GLU A 145 27.19 6.36 -22.50
CA GLU A 145 27.27 4.90 -22.35
C GLU A 145 26.78 4.49 -20.96
N LEU A 146 25.58 3.90 -20.90
CA LEU A 146 25.09 3.25 -19.69
C LEU A 146 25.48 1.78 -19.73
N ASP A 147 26.22 1.32 -18.72
CA ASP A 147 26.42 -0.10 -18.46
C ASP A 147 25.06 -0.81 -18.38
N SER A 148 24.88 -1.81 -19.24
CA SER A 148 23.65 -2.60 -19.25
C SER A 148 23.72 -3.67 -18.16
N PRO A 149 22.72 -3.75 -17.25
CA PRO A 149 22.59 -4.92 -16.38
C PRO A 149 22.58 -6.21 -17.22
N GLY A 150 23.29 -7.22 -16.74
CA GLY A 150 23.79 -8.33 -17.56
C GLY A 150 22.77 -9.04 -18.46
N GLN A 151 23.23 -9.43 -19.65
CA GLN A 151 22.46 -10.25 -20.58
C GLN A 151 22.11 -11.60 -19.96
N TYR A 152 20.82 -11.92 -19.86
CA TYR A 152 20.35 -13.27 -19.53
C TYR A 152 19.59 -13.88 -20.71
N SER A 153 20.00 -15.10 -21.08
CA SER A 153 19.50 -15.85 -22.23
C SER A 153 18.10 -16.43 -21.98
N ALA A 154 17.28 -16.47 -23.04
CA ALA A 154 15.86 -16.78 -22.92
C ALA A 154 15.60 -18.30 -22.71
N PRO A 155 14.64 -18.67 -21.84
CA PRO A 155 14.06 -20.02 -21.85
C PRO A 155 13.18 -20.20 -23.11
N PRO A 156 13.04 -21.45 -23.60
CA PRO A 156 12.31 -21.74 -24.83
C PRO A 156 10.82 -21.41 -24.72
N ALA A 157 10.24 -20.94 -25.83
CA ALA A 157 8.80 -20.77 -25.95
C ALA A 157 8.11 -22.14 -25.94
N LYS A 158 7.02 -22.28 -25.16
CA LYS A 158 6.13 -23.44 -25.19
C LYS A 158 4.82 -23.09 -25.89
N ASP A 159 4.20 -24.11 -26.48
CA ASP A 159 3.09 -23.97 -27.42
C ASP A 159 1.82 -23.32 -26.85
N LYS A 160 1.04 -22.74 -27.77
CA LYS A 160 -0.25 -22.14 -27.49
C LYS A 160 -1.31 -23.24 -27.30
N VAL A 161 -1.73 -23.45 -26.06
CA VAL A 161 -2.92 -24.26 -25.75
C VAL A 161 -4.14 -23.33 -25.75
N LYS A 162 -5.22 -23.68 -26.47
CA LYS A 162 -6.53 -23.02 -26.34
C LYS A 162 -7.23 -23.50 -25.07
N ARG A 163 -7.72 -22.61 -24.19
CA ARG A 163 -8.65 -22.98 -23.10
C ARG A 163 -9.76 -21.95 -22.90
N GLY A 164 -10.98 -22.42 -22.70
CA GLY A 164 -12.12 -21.54 -22.41
C GLY A 164 -12.05 -20.99 -20.98
N SER A 165 -12.53 -19.74 -20.82
CA SER A 165 -12.69 -18.95 -19.59
C SER A 165 -11.42 -18.58 -18.80
N VAL A 166 -11.50 -17.46 -18.07
CA VAL A 166 -10.45 -16.99 -17.18
C VAL A 166 -10.33 -17.93 -15.98
N ALA A 167 -9.12 -18.42 -15.74
CA ALA A 167 -8.82 -19.27 -14.59
C ALA A 167 -8.11 -18.43 -13.51
N VAL A 168 -8.78 -18.19 -12.38
CA VAL A 168 -8.19 -17.47 -11.24
C VAL A 168 -7.64 -18.47 -10.22
N HIS A 169 -6.34 -18.41 -9.96
CA HIS A 169 -5.64 -19.20 -8.97
C HIS A 169 -5.16 -18.31 -7.82
N VAL A 170 -5.60 -18.57 -6.59
CA VAL A 170 -5.19 -17.83 -5.40
C VAL A 170 -4.22 -18.68 -4.59
N VAL A 171 -2.94 -18.33 -4.66
CA VAL A 171 -1.85 -19.07 -4.02
C VAL A 171 -1.62 -18.57 -2.61
N THR A 172 -2.00 -19.40 -1.64
CA THR A 172 -1.90 -19.15 -0.20
C THR A 172 -0.77 -19.97 0.44
N GLY A 173 -0.40 -19.65 1.67
CA GLY A 173 0.68 -20.37 2.38
C GLY A 173 1.57 -19.45 3.22
N PRO A 174 2.35 -20.00 4.16
CA PRO A 174 3.18 -19.23 5.08
C PRO A 174 4.34 -18.51 4.35
N PRO A 175 5.03 -17.56 5.01
CA PRO A 175 6.28 -17.01 4.48
C PRO A 175 7.30 -18.12 4.21
N ALA A 176 8.15 -17.95 3.19
CA ALA A 176 9.16 -18.93 2.74
C ALA A 176 8.65 -20.34 2.35
N ALA A 177 7.34 -20.53 2.19
CA ALA A 177 6.77 -21.79 1.70
C ALA A 177 7.22 -22.19 0.28
N GLY A 178 7.56 -21.20 -0.56
CA GLY A 178 7.90 -21.39 -1.98
C GLY A 178 6.82 -20.95 -2.97
N LYS A 179 5.81 -20.18 -2.54
CA LYS A 179 4.68 -19.71 -3.38
C LYS A 179 5.11 -19.10 -4.73
N SER A 180 6.08 -18.20 -4.73
CA SER A 180 6.54 -17.55 -5.97
C SER A 180 7.24 -18.55 -6.92
N THR A 181 7.87 -19.61 -6.40
CA THR A 181 8.39 -20.73 -7.19
C THR A 181 7.24 -21.60 -7.71
N TYR A 182 6.27 -21.97 -6.85
CA TYR A 182 5.08 -22.75 -7.22
C TYR A 182 4.33 -22.16 -8.42
N VAL A 183 4.14 -20.83 -8.43
CA VAL A 183 3.55 -20.08 -9.55
C VAL A 183 4.48 -20.06 -10.77
N ARG A 184 5.77 -19.76 -10.58
CA ARG A 184 6.75 -19.70 -11.68
C ARG A 184 6.84 -21.00 -12.47
N ASP A 185 6.73 -22.14 -11.80
CA ASP A 185 6.83 -23.47 -12.40
C ASP A 185 5.55 -23.90 -13.14
N ARG A 186 4.40 -23.27 -12.85
CA ARG A 186 3.07 -23.62 -13.40
C ARG A 186 2.56 -22.66 -14.46
N ARG A 187 2.86 -21.37 -14.31
CA ARG A 187 2.38 -20.31 -15.19
C ARG A 187 2.87 -20.50 -16.63
N GLN A 188 2.03 -20.13 -17.58
CA GLN A 188 2.29 -20.24 -19.01
C GLN A 188 2.56 -18.87 -19.63
N SER A 189 3.06 -18.86 -20.86
CA SER A 189 3.33 -17.61 -21.58
C SER A 189 2.02 -16.90 -21.95
N GLY A 190 1.69 -15.85 -21.21
CA GLY A 190 0.45 -15.08 -21.37
C GLY A 190 -0.34 -14.93 -20.07
N ASP A 191 -0.04 -15.78 -19.08
CA ASP A 191 -0.58 -15.68 -17.72
C ASP A 191 -0.12 -14.40 -17.02
N VAL A 192 -0.92 -13.96 -16.04
CA VAL A 192 -0.62 -12.82 -15.17
C VAL A 192 -0.38 -13.31 -13.75
N THR A 193 0.70 -12.87 -13.12
CA THR A 193 1.05 -13.11 -11.72
C THR A 193 0.91 -11.81 -10.93
N ILE A 194 0.02 -11.78 -9.95
CA ILE A 194 -0.20 -10.65 -9.06
C ILE A 194 0.39 -10.98 -7.68
N ASP A 195 1.65 -10.60 -7.47
CA ASP A 195 2.35 -10.75 -6.18
C ASP A 195 2.60 -9.37 -5.53
N TYR A 196 2.37 -9.30 -4.22
CA TYR A 196 2.56 -8.07 -3.45
C TYR A 196 4.04 -7.67 -3.39
N ASP A 197 4.92 -8.63 -3.09
CA ASP A 197 6.35 -8.35 -2.88
C ASP A 197 7.00 -7.96 -4.21
N THR A 198 6.65 -8.63 -5.32
CA THR A 198 7.12 -8.25 -6.67
C THR A 198 6.68 -6.85 -7.08
N ILE A 199 5.41 -6.46 -6.86
CA ILE A 199 4.94 -5.09 -7.15
C ILE A 199 5.60 -4.07 -6.22
N ALA A 200 5.82 -4.40 -4.94
CA ALA A 200 6.44 -3.48 -3.99
C ALA A 200 7.93 -3.23 -4.26
N ASN A 201 8.67 -4.27 -4.68
CA ASN A 201 10.06 -4.15 -5.09
C ASN A 201 10.20 -3.30 -6.35
N GLU A 202 9.37 -3.56 -7.38
CA GLU A 202 9.31 -2.73 -8.59
C GLU A 202 9.02 -1.26 -8.26
N LEU A 203 7.98 -0.98 -7.46
CA LEU A 203 7.59 0.39 -7.08
C LEU A 203 8.63 1.13 -6.23
N SER A 204 9.62 0.44 -5.66
CA SER A 204 10.72 1.04 -4.89
C SER A 204 12.08 0.97 -5.59
N GLY A 205 12.15 0.38 -6.80
CA GLY A 205 13.40 0.10 -7.50
C GLY A 205 14.36 -0.80 -6.73
N LEU A 206 13.84 -1.67 -5.86
CA LEU A 206 14.64 -2.59 -5.04
C LEU A 206 14.64 -4.00 -5.64
N GLU A 207 15.70 -4.75 -5.34
CA GLU A 207 15.87 -6.12 -5.83
C GLU A 207 14.69 -7.05 -5.43
N PRO A 208 14.25 -7.99 -6.29
CA PRO A 208 13.07 -8.82 -6.07
C PRO A 208 13.09 -9.71 -4.81
N ALA A 209 14.26 -9.87 -4.16
CA ALA A 209 14.45 -10.62 -2.93
C ALA A 209 14.23 -9.78 -1.65
N ASN A 210 13.99 -8.48 -1.76
CA ASN A 210 13.67 -7.65 -0.61
C ASN A 210 12.21 -7.87 -0.15
N HIS A 211 12.02 -7.86 1.17
CA HIS A 211 10.72 -8.03 1.84
C HIS A 211 10.46 -6.94 2.90
N GLY A 212 11.31 -5.91 2.95
CA GLY A 212 11.18 -4.72 3.78
C GLY A 212 10.76 -3.52 2.94
N HIS A 213 9.57 -2.98 3.21
CA HIS A 213 9.06 -1.79 2.51
C HIS A 213 8.62 -0.71 3.50
N THR A 214 8.80 0.55 3.12
CA THR A 214 8.31 1.74 3.82
C THR A 214 6.78 1.80 3.82
N GLN A 215 6.19 2.67 4.65
CA GLN A 215 4.74 2.79 4.75
C GLN A 215 4.08 3.31 3.46
N HIS A 216 4.70 4.28 2.77
CA HIS A 216 4.18 4.83 1.51
C HIS A 216 4.20 3.79 0.38
N ILE A 217 5.32 3.07 0.19
CA ILE A 217 5.40 1.95 -0.76
C ILE A 217 4.32 0.91 -0.45
N LYS A 218 4.12 0.55 0.83
CA LYS A 218 3.06 -0.39 1.24
C LYS A 218 1.65 0.09 0.88
N GLN A 219 1.37 1.38 0.97
CA GLN A 219 0.07 1.97 0.60
C GLN A 219 -0.14 1.96 -0.92
N ILE A 220 0.87 2.39 -1.69
CA ILE A 220 0.82 2.41 -3.16
C ILE A 220 0.70 1.00 -3.73
N THR A 221 1.50 0.05 -3.22
CA THR A 221 1.41 -1.38 -3.60
C THR A 221 0.01 -1.95 -3.35
N LYS A 222 -0.64 -1.60 -2.23
CA LYS A 222 -2.03 -2.05 -1.96
C LYS A 222 -3.00 -1.54 -3.02
N LYS A 223 -2.89 -0.27 -3.44
CA LYS A 223 -3.75 0.31 -4.48
C LYS A 223 -3.48 -0.29 -5.86
N ALA A 224 -2.21 -0.39 -6.25
CA ALA A 224 -1.78 -1.01 -7.51
C ALA A 224 -2.22 -2.48 -7.60
N ARG A 225 -2.00 -3.27 -6.54
CA ARG A 225 -2.40 -4.67 -6.45
C ARG A 225 -3.92 -4.84 -6.51
N GLN A 226 -4.70 -4.00 -5.82
CA GLN A 226 -6.16 -4.10 -5.89
C GLN A 226 -6.66 -3.82 -7.31
N ALA A 227 -6.22 -2.73 -7.93
CA ALA A 227 -6.60 -2.41 -9.31
C ALA A 227 -6.15 -3.48 -10.32
N ALA A 228 -5.00 -4.13 -10.10
CA ALA A 228 -4.57 -5.28 -10.89
C ALA A 228 -5.53 -6.49 -10.73
N ILE A 229 -5.94 -6.79 -9.51
CA ILE A 229 -6.88 -7.89 -9.20
C ILE A 229 -8.24 -7.60 -9.82
N ASP A 230 -8.78 -6.40 -9.63
CA ASP A 230 -10.08 -5.98 -10.14
C ASP A 230 -10.10 -6.05 -11.68
N ALA A 231 -9.07 -5.49 -12.34
CA ALA A 231 -8.94 -5.55 -13.79
C ALA A 231 -8.78 -6.98 -14.32
N ALA A 232 -8.04 -7.85 -13.62
CA ALA A 232 -7.82 -9.23 -14.05
C ALA A 232 -9.06 -10.11 -13.90
N ILE A 233 -9.87 -9.90 -12.85
CA ILE A 233 -11.12 -10.64 -12.61
C ILE A 233 -12.25 -10.16 -13.53
N SER A 234 -12.32 -8.86 -13.83
CA SER A 234 -13.38 -8.28 -14.69
C SER A 234 -13.15 -8.42 -16.20
N MET A 235 -12.11 -9.13 -16.64
CA MET A 235 -11.76 -9.23 -18.06
C MET A 235 -12.21 -10.55 -18.68
N ASP A 236 -13.03 -10.51 -19.73
CA ASP A 236 -13.32 -11.70 -20.54
C ASP A 236 -12.08 -12.16 -21.34
N GLY A 237 -11.87 -13.47 -21.44
CA GLY A 237 -10.88 -14.07 -22.36
C GLY A 237 -10.32 -15.44 -21.94
N ASP A 238 -9.31 -15.88 -22.67
CA ASP A 238 -8.46 -17.06 -22.40
C ASP A 238 -7.15 -16.57 -21.75
N HIS A 239 -7.08 -16.58 -20.42
CA HIS A 239 -5.87 -16.30 -19.64
C HIS A 239 -5.97 -16.81 -18.19
N THR A 240 -4.83 -17.18 -17.59
CA THR A 240 -4.75 -17.54 -16.16
C THR A 240 -4.26 -16.35 -15.33
N VAL A 241 -4.87 -16.15 -14.16
CA VAL A 241 -4.51 -15.11 -13.18
C VAL A 241 -4.06 -15.77 -11.89
N TRP A 242 -2.76 -15.68 -11.59
CA TRP A 242 -2.12 -16.22 -10.39
C TRP A 242 -1.98 -15.12 -9.33
N ILE A 243 -2.85 -15.09 -8.32
CA ILE A 243 -2.81 -14.13 -7.22
C ILE A 243 -2.04 -14.74 -6.05
N ILE A 244 -0.86 -14.22 -5.73
CA ILE A 244 -0.17 -14.62 -4.50
C ILE A 244 -0.80 -13.85 -3.33
N HIS A 245 -1.40 -14.59 -2.40
CA HIS A 245 -1.98 -14.05 -1.17
C HIS A 245 -1.65 -14.96 0.01
N SER A 246 -0.56 -14.69 0.73
CA SER A 246 -0.07 -15.55 1.83
C SER A 246 -1.14 -15.91 2.88
N SER A 247 -1.91 -14.90 3.33
CA SER A 247 -2.90 -15.03 4.41
C SER A 247 -4.13 -14.14 4.14
N PRO A 248 -5.03 -14.49 3.21
CA PRO A 248 -6.32 -13.81 3.05
C PRO A 248 -7.20 -13.99 4.29
N SER A 249 -8.09 -13.03 4.55
CA SER A 249 -9.12 -13.18 5.59
C SER A 249 -10.17 -14.23 5.19
N PRO A 250 -10.93 -14.82 6.12
CA PRO A 250 -12.01 -15.75 5.79
C PRO A 250 -13.04 -15.16 4.82
N THR A 251 -13.40 -13.87 5.00
CA THR A 251 -14.28 -13.13 4.08
C THR A 251 -13.70 -13.02 2.68
N LEU A 252 -12.40 -12.74 2.55
CA LEU A 252 -11.73 -12.62 1.25
C LEU A 252 -11.54 -13.98 0.57
N LEU A 253 -11.28 -15.05 1.33
CA LEU A 253 -11.32 -16.43 0.83
C LEU A 253 -12.71 -16.80 0.30
N GLN A 254 -13.77 -16.40 1.02
CA GLN A 254 -15.14 -16.66 0.57
C GLN A 254 -15.48 -15.88 -0.70
N TYR A 255 -15.01 -14.63 -0.82
CA TYR A 255 -15.09 -13.85 -2.06
C TYR A 255 -14.38 -14.56 -3.23
N TYR A 256 -13.12 -14.98 -3.04
CA TYR A 256 -12.39 -15.72 -4.08
C TYR A 256 -13.10 -17.02 -4.51
N LYS A 257 -13.64 -17.78 -3.56
CA LYS A 257 -14.48 -18.95 -3.88
C LYS A 257 -15.77 -18.59 -4.64
N SER A 258 -16.41 -17.46 -4.31
CA SER A 258 -17.65 -17.02 -4.96
C SER A 258 -17.47 -16.61 -6.43
N ILE A 259 -16.26 -16.20 -6.83
CA ILE A 259 -15.91 -15.92 -8.23
C ILE A 259 -15.31 -17.16 -8.94
N GLY A 260 -15.41 -18.34 -8.34
CA GLY A 260 -14.90 -19.60 -8.92
C GLY A 260 -13.38 -19.78 -8.88
N ALA A 261 -12.65 -19.00 -8.06
CA ALA A 261 -11.20 -19.13 -8.00
C ALA A 261 -10.74 -20.44 -7.33
N VAL A 262 -9.73 -21.07 -7.92
CA VAL A 262 -9.00 -22.20 -7.34
C VAL A 262 -8.12 -21.69 -6.21
N ILE A 263 -8.16 -22.33 -5.04
CA ILE A 263 -7.32 -21.97 -3.90
C ILE A 263 -6.16 -22.99 -3.80
N ASP A 264 -4.98 -22.58 -4.25
CA ASP A 264 -3.75 -23.36 -4.15
C ASP A 264 -3.08 -23.08 -2.80
N GLU A 265 -3.01 -24.07 -1.90
CA GLU A 265 -2.27 -23.94 -0.65
C GLU A 265 -0.87 -24.55 -0.77
N VAL A 266 0.16 -23.74 -0.55
CA VAL A 266 1.56 -24.18 -0.57
C VAL A 266 2.09 -24.24 0.85
N ASP A 267 2.23 -25.44 1.41
CA ASP A 267 2.70 -25.69 2.77
C ASP A 267 3.70 -26.87 2.81
N PRO A 268 5.02 -26.61 2.87
CA PRO A 268 6.03 -27.67 2.97
C PRO A 268 6.25 -28.15 4.42
N GLY A 269 5.36 -27.79 5.35
CA GLY A 269 5.44 -28.16 6.76
C GLY A 269 6.20 -27.16 7.63
N LYS A 270 5.78 -27.05 8.89
CA LYS A 270 6.23 -26.05 9.86
C LYS A 270 7.74 -25.99 10.03
N ASP A 271 8.40 -27.14 10.14
CA ASP A 271 9.85 -27.16 10.40
C ASP A 271 10.67 -26.72 9.19
N VAL A 272 10.21 -27.02 7.96
CA VAL A 272 10.83 -26.52 6.73
C VAL A 272 10.66 -25.01 6.64
N VAL A 273 9.46 -24.51 6.90
CA VAL A 273 9.16 -23.06 6.90
C VAL A 273 9.97 -22.32 7.94
N MET A 274 9.95 -22.76 9.20
CA MET A 274 10.68 -22.08 10.28
C MET A 274 12.19 -22.10 10.04
N ARG A 275 12.74 -23.17 9.42
CA ARG A 275 14.15 -23.23 9.00
C ARG A 275 14.46 -22.22 7.90
N ARG A 276 13.67 -22.17 6.82
CA ARG A 276 13.86 -21.19 5.73
C ARG A 276 13.70 -19.76 6.21
N VAL A 277 12.70 -19.46 7.04
CA VAL A 277 12.50 -18.11 7.60
C VAL A 277 13.69 -17.68 8.47
N LYS A 278 14.33 -18.58 9.23
CA LYS A 278 15.57 -18.26 9.98
C LYS A 278 16.76 -17.96 9.07
N ALA A 279 16.85 -18.59 7.90
CA ALA A 279 17.99 -18.47 6.99
C ALA A 279 17.84 -17.33 5.96
N GLU A 280 16.62 -17.06 5.49
CA GLU A 280 16.36 -16.25 4.29
C GLU A 280 15.56 -14.97 4.56
N ARG A 281 15.07 -14.74 5.80
CA ARG A 281 14.07 -13.69 6.08
C ARG A 281 14.41 -12.87 7.33
N PRO A 282 13.94 -11.61 7.41
CA PRO A 282 14.03 -10.82 8.63
C PRO A 282 13.38 -11.53 9.82
N ALA A 283 14.00 -11.45 11.01
CA ALA A 283 13.57 -12.18 12.20
C ALA A 283 12.10 -11.92 12.62
N SER A 284 11.53 -10.76 12.26
CA SER A 284 10.11 -10.45 12.45
C SER A 284 9.16 -11.45 11.77
N MET A 285 9.58 -12.05 10.65
CA MET A 285 8.80 -13.03 9.88
C MET A 285 8.62 -14.36 10.61
N LEU A 286 9.44 -14.68 11.63
CA LEU A 286 9.25 -15.88 12.47
C LEU A 286 7.93 -15.82 13.24
N LYS A 287 7.52 -14.64 13.72
CA LYS A 287 6.22 -14.45 14.39
C LYS A 287 5.07 -14.64 13.41
N VAL A 288 5.22 -14.15 12.18
CA VAL A 288 4.22 -14.31 11.10
C VAL A 288 4.08 -15.78 10.70
N ALA A 289 5.19 -16.50 10.56
CA ALA A 289 5.19 -17.95 10.28
C ALA A 289 4.52 -18.75 11.40
N ALA A 290 4.88 -18.48 12.66
CA ALA A 290 4.29 -19.15 13.81
C ALA A 290 2.77 -18.91 13.92
N ALA A 291 2.32 -17.66 13.71
CA ALA A 291 0.91 -17.30 13.72
C ALA A 291 0.12 -17.98 12.59
N TRP A 292 0.72 -18.15 11.40
CA TRP A 292 0.09 -18.86 10.28
C TRP A 292 -0.28 -20.30 10.65
N TYR A 293 0.66 -21.06 11.23
CA TYR A 293 0.38 -22.42 11.70
C TYR A 293 -0.58 -22.47 12.90
N ALA A 294 -0.50 -21.51 13.82
CA ALA A 294 -1.42 -21.43 14.97
C ALA A 294 -2.88 -21.21 14.55
N ASN A 295 -3.12 -20.44 13.48
CA ASN A 295 -4.45 -20.21 12.91
C ASN A 295 -4.98 -21.40 12.08
N LYS A 296 -4.10 -22.34 11.71
CA LYS A 296 -4.41 -23.49 10.85
C LYS A 296 -4.84 -24.73 11.63
N THR A 297 -4.36 -24.86 12.87
CA THR A 297 -4.91 -25.85 13.81
C THR A 297 -6.36 -25.47 14.10
N PRO A 298 -7.35 -26.39 13.97
CA PRO A 298 -8.67 -26.13 14.49
C PRO A 298 -8.50 -25.84 15.98
N GLN A 299 -8.76 -24.60 16.39
CA GLN A 299 -8.93 -24.35 17.80
C GLN A 299 -10.16 -25.14 18.22
N VAL A 300 -9.94 -26.28 18.91
CA VAL A 300 -10.84 -26.67 20.00
C VAL A 300 -11.14 -25.37 20.71
N PRO A 301 -12.40 -24.90 20.76
CA PRO A 301 -12.67 -23.55 21.22
C PRO A 301 -12.03 -23.39 22.59
N GLN A 302 -10.92 -22.64 22.66
CA GLN A 302 -10.41 -22.21 23.94
C GLN A 302 -11.53 -21.35 24.46
N ALA A 303 -12.26 -21.89 25.44
CA ALA A 303 -13.47 -21.30 25.98
C ALA A 303 -13.16 -19.83 26.15
N GLN A 304 -13.80 -18.99 25.33
CA GLN A 304 -13.39 -17.60 25.20
C GLN A 304 -13.40 -17.04 26.60
N ALA A 305 -12.21 -16.75 27.16
CA ALA A 305 -12.04 -16.39 28.56
C ALA A 305 -13.19 -15.46 28.91
N THR A 306 -14.07 -15.92 29.78
CA THR A 306 -15.38 -15.32 29.98
C THR A 306 -15.19 -13.86 30.37
N THR A 307 -16.25 -13.06 30.31
CA THR A 307 -16.20 -11.66 30.80
C THR A 307 -15.57 -11.60 32.20
N THR A 308 -15.81 -12.64 33.02
CA THR A 308 -15.15 -12.92 34.30
C THR A 308 -13.64 -13.17 34.20
N GLU A 309 -13.18 -14.14 33.40
CA GLU A 309 -11.77 -14.52 33.29
C GLU A 309 -10.89 -13.45 32.60
N ARG A 310 -11.47 -12.54 31.82
CA ARG A 310 -10.79 -11.33 31.30
C ARG A 310 -10.66 -10.20 32.33
N GLY A 311 -11.11 -10.39 33.57
CA GLY A 311 -11.10 -9.36 34.62
C GLY A 311 -12.29 -8.36 34.57
N TYR A 312 -13.23 -8.56 33.65
CA TYR A 312 -14.45 -7.73 33.49
C TYR A 312 -15.68 -8.34 34.18
N GLY A 313 -15.48 -9.23 35.16
CA GLY A 313 -16.53 -9.99 35.85
C GLY A 313 -17.46 -9.13 36.72
N TRP A 314 -18.26 -9.80 37.56
CA TRP A 314 -19.30 -9.18 38.41
C TRP A 314 -18.83 -7.93 39.18
N SER A 315 -17.62 -7.94 39.74
CA SER A 315 -17.03 -6.78 40.44
C SER A 315 -16.81 -5.55 39.54
N HIS A 316 -16.56 -5.75 38.24
CA HIS A 316 -16.44 -4.69 37.24
C HIS A 316 -17.79 -4.03 36.93
N GLN A 317 -18.87 -4.82 36.93
CA GLN A 317 -20.24 -4.35 36.74
C GLN A 317 -20.73 -3.60 37.98
N GLN A 318 -20.55 -4.16 39.18
CA GLN A 318 -20.88 -3.51 40.45
C GLN A 318 -20.23 -2.14 40.62
N LYS A 319 -18.96 -1.99 40.24
CA LYS A 319 -18.26 -0.69 40.27
C LYS A 319 -18.94 0.34 39.36
N ARG A 320 -19.32 -0.05 38.13
CA ARG A 320 -20.03 0.85 37.21
C ARG A 320 -21.41 1.22 37.75
N GLU A 321 -22.13 0.28 38.35
CA GLU A 321 -23.42 0.56 39.02
C GLU A 321 -23.29 1.45 40.25
N SER A 322 -22.21 1.32 41.02
CA SER A 322 -21.91 2.19 42.17
C SER A 322 -21.66 3.62 41.70
N LEU A 323 -20.87 3.80 40.63
CA LEU A 323 -20.64 5.11 40.02
C LEU A 323 -21.92 5.69 39.41
N LEU A 324 -22.74 4.90 38.71
CA LEU A 324 -24.02 5.36 38.19
C LEU A 324 -25.03 5.71 39.30
N ARG A 325 -24.94 5.09 40.48
CA ARG A 325 -25.71 5.50 41.65
C ARG A 325 -25.20 6.84 42.20
N ALA A 326 -23.89 7.00 42.37
CA ALA A 326 -23.27 8.23 42.87
C ALA A 326 -23.31 9.42 41.88
N HIS A 327 -23.49 9.16 40.58
CA HIS A 327 -23.51 10.19 39.54
C HIS A 327 -24.70 11.15 39.68
N THR A 328 -24.45 12.44 39.49
CA THR A 328 -25.49 13.48 39.41
C THR A 328 -25.68 13.88 37.96
N ASP A 329 -26.89 13.75 37.43
CA ASP A 329 -27.21 14.14 36.06
C ASP A 329 -26.89 15.63 35.82
N GLY A 330 -26.22 15.93 34.71
CA GLY A 330 -25.72 17.26 34.40
C GLY A 330 -24.28 17.53 34.86
N SER A 331 -23.66 16.67 35.69
CA SER A 331 -22.24 16.80 36.03
C SER A 331 -21.36 16.76 34.76
N PRO A 332 -20.34 17.64 34.64
CA PRO A 332 -19.55 17.77 33.42
C PRO A 332 -18.66 16.54 33.20
N CYS A 333 -18.58 16.10 31.95
CA CYS A 333 -17.64 15.08 31.50
C CYS A 333 -16.20 15.61 31.58
N TRP A 334 -15.32 14.96 32.35
CA TRP A 334 -13.91 15.38 32.48
C TRP A 334 -13.17 15.48 31.13
N TRP A 335 -13.61 14.73 30.12
CA TRP A 335 -13.02 14.77 28.78
C TRP A 335 -13.40 16.00 27.95
N CYS A 336 -14.71 16.27 27.86
CA CYS A 336 -15.26 17.23 26.89
C CYS A 336 -16.04 18.40 27.52
N GLY A 337 -16.16 18.46 28.84
CA GLY A 337 -16.91 19.49 29.56
C GLY A 337 -18.43 19.38 29.49
N LEU A 338 -18.98 18.68 28.48
CA LEU A 338 -20.43 18.54 28.28
C LEU A 338 -21.11 17.75 29.42
N PRO A 339 -22.39 18.04 29.73
CA PRO A 339 -23.13 17.38 30.79
C PRO A 339 -23.29 15.86 30.54
N MET A 340 -23.17 15.08 31.60
CA MET A 340 -23.37 13.63 31.60
C MET A 340 -24.69 13.24 32.26
N HIS A 341 -25.44 12.36 31.59
CA HIS A 341 -26.73 11.86 32.03
C HIS A 341 -26.75 10.34 32.11
N LYS A 342 -27.45 9.79 33.12
CA LYS A 342 -27.75 8.35 33.22
C LYS A 342 -28.63 7.89 32.07
N ASP A 343 -29.57 8.75 31.65
CA ASP A 343 -30.34 8.56 30.43
C ASP A 343 -29.45 8.79 29.20
N LYS A 344 -29.20 7.70 28.46
CA LYS A 344 -28.39 7.71 27.24
C LYS A 344 -28.91 8.69 26.19
N ALA A 345 -30.21 8.94 26.10
CA ALA A 345 -30.79 9.80 25.07
C ALA A 345 -30.46 11.28 25.27
N LYS A 346 -30.09 11.68 26.50
CA LYS A 346 -29.69 13.06 26.85
C LYS A 346 -28.19 13.32 26.70
N ASN A 347 -27.39 12.28 26.49
CA ASN A 347 -25.97 12.44 26.18
C ASN A 347 -25.79 12.82 24.70
N TRP A 348 -24.84 13.71 24.41
CA TRP A 348 -24.56 14.18 23.05
C TRP A 348 -24.23 13.05 22.06
N ASP A 349 -23.67 11.94 22.53
CA ASP A 349 -23.34 10.75 21.73
C ASP A 349 -24.42 9.66 21.74
N GLN A 350 -25.57 9.95 22.37
CA GLN A 350 -26.74 9.09 22.55
C GLN A 350 -26.45 7.72 23.22
N LYS A 351 -25.33 7.61 23.96
CA LYS A 351 -24.87 6.36 24.59
C LYS A 351 -24.90 6.45 26.11
N ALA A 352 -24.90 5.29 26.76
CA ALA A 352 -24.79 5.19 28.21
C ALA A 352 -23.36 5.52 28.65
N LEU A 353 -23.21 6.13 29.83
CA LEU A 353 -21.89 6.50 30.37
C LEU A 353 -20.99 5.26 30.54
N ALA A 354 -19.74 5.40 30.10
CA ALA A 354 -18.68 4.42 30.24
C ALA A 354 -17.89 4.66 31.54
N ARG A 355 -17.35 3.59 32.12
CA ARG A 355 -16.39 3.70 33.22
C ARG A 355 -14.98 3.85 32.63
N ASP A 356 -14.27 4.85 33.11
CA ASP A 356 -12.90 5.19 32.74
C ASP A 356 -11.94 4.95 33.92
N HIS A 357 -10.67 4.73 33.61
CA HIS A 357 -9.58 4.65 34.58
C HIS A 357 -8.68 5.88 34.40
N LEU A 358 -8.56 6.73 35.42
CA LEU A 358 -7.81 7.99 35.31
C LEU A 358 -6.34 7.79 34.88
N GLU A 359 -5.70 6.69 35.27
CA GLU A 359 -4.32 6.36 34.90
C GLU A 359 -4.21 5.57 33.58
N ALA A 360 -3.18 5.88 32.80
CA ALA A 360 -2.73 5.03 31.69
C ALA A 360 -2.40 3.61 32.21
N ASP A 361 -2.80 2.58 31.47
CA ASP A 361 -2.74 1.18 31.90
C ASP A 361 -3.46 0.83 33.23
N GLY A 362 -4.31 1.71 33.78
CA GLY A 362 -5.02 1.51 35.05
C GLY A 362 -5.87 0.22 35.12
N ALA A 363 -6.38 -0.25 33.98
CA ALA A 363 -7.08 -1.54 33.84
C ALA A 363 -6.18 -2.76 34.16
N LYS A 364 -4.86 -2.67 33.92
CA LYS A 364 -3.87 -3.69 34.32
C LYS A 364 -3.43 -3.49 35.77
N ASN A 365 -3.31 -2.24 36.22
CA ASN A 365 -2.66 -1.87 37.48
C ASN A 365 -3.59 -1.82 38.70
N ARG A 366 -4.91 -2.02 38.52
CA ARG A 366 -5.92 -2.09 39.60
C ARG A 366 -5.99 -0.84 40.51
N SER A 367 -5.59 0.33 40.01
CA SER A 367 -5.57 1.57 40.79
C SER A 367 -6.97 2.12 41.12
N LYS A 368 -7.05 2.93 42.18
CA LYS A 368 -8.30 3.35 42.83
C LYS A 368 -8.69 4.80 42.48
N ALA A 369 -9.14 5.03 41.25
CA ALA A 369 -10.03 6.14 40.92
C ALA A 369 -10.78 5.83 39.62
N ASP A 370 -11.93 5.15 39.74
CA ASP A 370 -12.82 4.87 38.60
C ASP A 370 -13.78 6.05 38.40
N GLN A 371 -13.83 6.66 37.20
CA GLN A 371 -14.73 7.78 36.88
C GLN A 371 -15.74 7.41 35.79
N LEU A 372 -16.72 8.29 35.53
CA LEU A 372 -17.62 8.17 34.37
C LEU A 372 -17.25 9.19 33.29
N LEU A 373 -17.36 8.78 32.03
CA LEU A 373 -17.28 9.60 30.83
C LEU A 373 -18.42 9.24 29.87
N HIS A 374 -18.73 10.09 28.88
CA HIS A 374 -19.51 9.65 27.72
C HIS A 374 -18.77 8.49 27.02
N PHE A 375 -19.52 7.55 26.42
CA PHE A 375 -18.92 6.37 25.80
C PHE A 375 -17.91 6.74 24.70
N THR A 376 -18.27 7.72 23.88
CA THR A 376 -17.44 8.16 22.75
C THR A 376 -16.21 8.93 23.24
N CYS A 377 -16.33 9.71 24.32
CA CYS A 377 -15.19 10.34 25.00
C CYS A 377 -14.20 9.31 25.56
N ASN A 378 -14.70 8.27 26.24
CA ASN A 378 -13.88 7.16 26.75
C ASN A 378 -13.15 6.43 25.61
N SER A 379 -13.81 6.22 24.47
CA SER A 379 -13.20 5.61 23.28
C SER A 379 -12.15 6.52 22.61
N GLN A 380 -12.42 7.83 22.55
CA GLN A 380 -11.50 8.85 22.01
C GLN A 380 -10.26 9.04 22.88
N ARG A 381 -10.40 8.95 24.22
CA ARG A 381 -9.30 9.05 25.19
C ARG A 381 -8.25 7.96 25.04
N GLN A 382 -8.68 6.75 24.65
CA GLN A 382 -7.87 5.53 24.71
C GLN A 382 -7.35 5.28 26.13
N ASP A 383 -6.11 4.84 26.29
CA ASP A 383 -5.38 4.65 27.56
C ASP A 383 -4.80 5.97 28.10
N GLY A 384 -5.48 7.10 27.90
CA GLY A 384 -5.05 8.43 28.36
C GLY A 384 -4.07 9.16 27.43
N ARG A 385 -3.63 8.53 26.33
CA ARG A 385 -2.68 9.14 25.36
C ARG A 385 -3.14 10.50 24.82
N ASN A 386 -4.45 10.68 24.70
CA ASN A 386 -5.04 11.87 24.09
C ASN A 386 -5.40 12.97 25.12
N ASP A 387 -5.08 12.81 26.41
CA ASP A 387 -5.49 13.74 27.49
C ASP A 387 -5.08 15.21 27.21
N HIS A 388 -3.96 15.40 26.51
CA HIS A 388 -3.41 16.69 26.11
C HIS A 388 -4.18 17.40 24.97
N ILE A 389 -5.01 16.68 24.20
CA ILE A 389 -5.87 17.22 23.13
C ILE A 389 -7.36 17.12 23.46
N ARG A 390 -7.72 16.90 24.73
CA ARG A 390 -9.12 16.68 25.13
C ARG A 390 -10.01 17.91 24.79
N PRO A 391 -11.25 17.71 24.31
CA PRO A 391 -12.13 18.80 23.90
C PRO A 391 -12.37 19.88 24.98
N ALA A 392 -12.36 19.50 26.27
CA ALA A 392 -12.48 20.44 27.38
C ALA A 392 -11.34 21.47 27.50
N ILE A 393 -10.18 21.23 26.89
CA ILE A 393 -9.05 22.18 26.85
C ILE A 393 -9.02 22.93 25.51
N THR A 394 -9.34 22.26 24.40
CA THR A 394 -9.26 22.85 23.05
C THR A 394 -10.48 23.69 22.67
N GLY A 395 -11.56 23.62 23.46
CA GLY A 395 -12.80 24.38 23.22
C GLY A 395 -13.65 23.88 22.04
N ARG A 396 -13.22 22.80 21.37
CA ARG A 396 -13.96 22.18 20.24
C ARG A 396 -15.04 21.23 20.74
N HIS A 397 -16.03 20.93 19.91
CA HIS A 397 -17.05 19.94 20.26
C HIS A 397 -16.50 18.50 20.10
N PRO A 398 -16.78 17.56 21.02
CA PRO A 398 -16.24 16.18 20.96
C PRO A 398 -16.72 15.33 19.76
N SER A 399 -17.63 15.83 18.94
CA SER A 399 -17.99 15.20 17.65
C SER A 399 -17.04 15.57 16.51
N GLU A 400 -16.23 16.60 16.67
CA GLU A 400 -15.23 17.01 15.68
C GLU A 400 -14.02 16.06 15.70
N PRO A 401 -13.28 15.94 14.58
CA PRO A 401 -12.03 15.17 14.56
C PRO A 401 -11.02 15.72 15.58
N LEU A 402 -10.39 14.81 16.33
CA LEU A 402 -9.29 15.17 17.24
C LEU A 402 -8.12 15.72 16.41
N ASP A 403 -7.76 16.97 16.67
CA ASP A 403 -6.66 17.62 15.97
C ASP A 403 -5.33 17.14 16.54
N THR A 404 -4.51 16.48 15.71
CA THR A 404 -3.14 16.10 16.06
C THR A 404 -2.13 17.20 15.73
N SER A 405 -2.61 18.38 15.30
CA SER A 405 -1.79 19.48 14.81
C SER A 405 -1.62 20.56 15.89
N THR A 406 -0.46 20.54 16.57
CA THR A 406 0.14 21.68 17.29
C THR A 406 -0.71 22.43 18.34
N VAL A 407 -0.46 22.17 19.62
CA VAL A 407 -0.65 23.18 20.68
C VAL A 407 0.65 23.97 20.82
N SER A 408 0.71 25.14 20.20
CA SER A 408 1.70 26.16 20.53
C SER A 408 1.34 26.82 21.86
N GLY A 409 2.33 27.04 22.73
CA GLY A 409 2.12 27.48 24.11
C GLY A 409 1.38 28.81 24.24
N SER A 410 0.49 28.88 25.22
CA SER A 410 -0.25 30.09 25.60
C SER A 410 0.68 31.15 26.21
N GLY A 411 0.66 32.37 25.67
CA GLY A 411 1.18 33.58 26.31
C GLY A 411 0.05 34.57 26.62
N PHE A 412 -0.24 34.79 27.90
CA PHE A 412 -0.79 36.07 28.39
C PHE A 412 0.31 37.14 28.27
N SER A 413 0.11 38.44 28.06
CA SER A 413 -1.07 39.32 27.94
C SER A 413 -0.64 40.51 27.01
N PHE A 414 -1.19 41.73 26.91
CA PHE A 414 -2.25 42.46 27.64
C PHE A 414 -2.79 43.59 26.72
N GLY A 415 -4.10 43.87 26.75
CA GLY A 415 -4.74 45.18 26.52
C GLY A 415 -4.43 46.04 25.28
N GLY A 416 -5.49 46.36 24.52
CA GLY A 416 -5.75 47.77 24.18
C GLY A 416 -5.78 48.19 22.70
N VAL A 417 -6.92 48.82 22.36
CA VAL A 417 -7.16 49.83 21.31
C VAL A 417 -7.09 49.39 19.83
N SER A 418 -8.25 49.47 19.17
CA SER A 418 -8.41 49.48 17.71
C SER A 418 -7.79 50.72 17.07
N PHE A 419 -7.39 50.64 15.80
CA PHE A 419 -7.88 51.56 14.77
C PHE A 419 -7.71 50.95 13.36
N CYS A 420 -8.64 51.29 12.46
CA CYS A 420 -8.59 50.90 11.06
C CYS A 420 -7.69 51.84 10.26
N THR A 421 -7.00 51.29 9.25
CA THR A 421 -6.89 51.87 7.88
C THR A 421 -6.56 50.75 6.91
#